data_AF-A0A7S4HFJ8-F1
#
_entry.id   AF-A0A7S4HFJ8-F1
#
_cell.length_a   1.000
_cell.length_b   1.000
_cell.length_c   1.000
_cell.angle_alpha   90.00
_cell.angle_beta   90.00
_cell.angle_gamma   90.00
#
_symmetry.space_group_name_H-M   'P 1'
#
loop_
_entity.id
_entity.type
_entity.pdbx_description
1 polymer ?
#
loop_
_entity_poly.entity_id
_entity_poly.type
_entity_poly.pdbx_seq_one_letter_code
_entity_poly.pdbx_strand_id
1 'polypeptide(L)'
;QMMVFSTHLASLKELPSEPVTNLALLLSPMAPHLGEEVWQLLGNEGTLAYAPWPEFDEAKCVESSVSMGVQVNGKVRGQIQLPLDADEAMARELALADEKVGP
;
A
#
# COMPACT_ATOMS: atom_id res chain seq x y z
N GLN A 1 7.49 -2.86 6.83
CA GLN A 1 6.81 -2.02 5.82
C GLN A 1 7.76 -1.64 4.67
N MET A 2 8.99 -1.12 4.92
CA MET A 2 9.97 -0.85 3.82
C MET A 2 10.28 -2.03 2.89
N MET A 3 10.51 -3.22 3.44
CA MET A 3 10.74 -4.43 2.61
C MET A 3 9.52 -4.78 1.74
N VAL A 4 8.30 -4.56 2.24
CA VAL A 4 7.07 -4.80 1.47
C VAL A 4 6.97 -3.80 0.32
N PHE A 5 7.28 -2.53 0.58
CA PHE A 5 7.30 -1.49 -0.45
C PHE A 5 8.34 -1.78 -1.54
N SER A 6 9.56 -2.18 -1.16
CA SER A 6 10.61 -2.59 -2.11
C SER A 6 10.17 -3.77 -2.98
N THR A 7 9.60 -4.83 -2.39
CA THR A 7 9.06 -5.97 -3.14
C THR A 7 7.92 -5.56 -4.07
N HIS A 8 7.04 -4.67 -3.63
CA HIS A 8 5.95 -4.16 -4.46
C HIS A 8 6.49 -3.43 -5.69
N LEU A 9 7.43 -2.50 -5.52
CA LEU A 9 8.08 -1.79 -6.64
C LEU A 9 8.74 -2.77 -7.60
N ALA A 10 9.43 -3.79 -7.10
CA ALA A 10 10.06 -4.82 -7.93
C ALA A 10 9.06 -5.67 -8.74
N SER A 11 7.80 -5.76 -8.30
CA SER A 11 6.74 -6.46 -9.04
C SER A 11 6.11 -5.63 -10.16
N LEU A 12 6.35 -4.32 -10.19
CA LEU A 12 5.80 -3.44 -11.23
C LEU A 12 6.53 -3.66 -12.55
N LYS A 13 5.79 -3.58 -13.66
CA LYS A 13 6.35 -3.71 -15.01
C LYS A 13 7.28 -2.54 -15.35
N GLU A 14 6.97 -1.36 -14.82
CA GLU A 14 7.72 -0.12 -15.01
C GLU A 14 7.92 0.54 -13.65
N LEU A 15 9.11 1.07 -13.42
CA LEU A 15 9.49 1.71 -12.17
C LEU A 15 9.26 3.22 -12.29
N PRO A 16 8.24 3.78 -11.62
CA PRO A 16 8.04 5.23 -11.59
C PRO A 16 9.15 5.90 -10.78
N SER A 17 9.63 7.06 -11.24
CA SER A 17 10.76 7.76 -10.60
C SER A 17 10.43 8.25 -9.18
N GLU A 18 9.26 8.86 -8.96
CA GLU A 18 8.86 9.43 -7.66
C GLU A 18 8.88 8.38 -6.52
N PRO A 19 8.22 7.20 -6.62
CA PRO A 19 8.28 6.18 -5.57
C PRO A 19 9.68 5.62 -5.31
N VAL A 20 10.53 5.52 -6.33
CA VAL A 20 11.91 5.05 -6.16
C VAL A 20 12.77 6.11 -5.48
N THR A 21 12.57 7.39 -5.81
CA THR A 21 13.19 8.52 -5.08
C THR A 21 12.77 8.50 -3.61
N ASN A 22 11.48 8.31 -3.32
CA ASN A 22 10.98 8.21 -1.96
C ASN A 22 11.59 7.00 -1.22
N LEU A 23 11.74 5.85 -1.89
CA LEU A 23 12.43 4.70 -1.31
C LEU A 23 13.89 5.03 -0.95
N ALA A 24 14.63 5.74 -1.81
CA ALA A 24 16.01 6.15 -1.55
C ALA A 24 16.11 7.07 -0.31
N LEU A 25 15.18 8.02 -0.17
CA LEU A 25 15.10 8.89 1.01
C LEU A 25 14.77 8.10 2.28
N LEU A 26 13.77 7.22 2.23
CA LEU A 26 13.39 6.36 3.35
C LEU A 26 14.53 5.40 3.77
N LEU A 27 15.35 4.97 2.82
CA LEU A 27 16.48 4.07 3.04
C LEU A 27 17.71 4.80 3.59
N SER A 28 17.86 6.09 3.32
CA SER A 28 19.01 6.92 3.68
C SER A 28 19.49 6.76 5.12
N PRO A 29 18.61 6.76 6.16
CA PRO A 29 19.07 6.62 7.55
C PRO A 29 19.68 5.26 7.88
N MET A 30 19.40 4.21 7.09
CA MET A 30 19.87 2.84 7.33
C MET A 30 21.04 2.46 6.42
N ALA A 31 20.97 2.85 5.14
CA ALA A 31 21.97 2.55 4.12
C ALA A 31 22.25 3.80 3.28
N PRO A 32 22.95 4.81 3.82
CA PRO A 32 23.12 6.12 3.19
C PRO A 32 23.85 6.03 1.85
N HIS A 33 24.89 5.19 1.74
CA HIS A 33 25.63 5.00 0.50
C HIS A 33 24.76 4.41 -0.61
N LEU A 34 23.91 3.44 -0.27
CA LEU A 34 22.99 2.81 -1.23
C LEU A 34 21.89 3.79 -1.66
N GLY A 35 21.36 4.58 -0.72
CA GLY A 35 20.42 5.65 -1.04
C GLY A 35 21.03 6.68 -2.00
N GLU A 36 22.29 7.07 -1.79
CA GLU A 36 23.01 8.03 -2.65
C GLU A 36 23.24 7.48 -4.06
N GLU A 37 23.62 6.21 -4.20
CA GLU A 37 23.76 5.58 -5.52
C GLU A 37 22.43 5.56 -6.27
N VAL A 38 21.33 5.18 -5.62
CA VAL A 38 19.99 5.17 -6.22
C VAL A 38 19.55 6.61 -6.58
N TRP A 39 19.81 7.58 -5.71
CA TRP A 39 19.51 8.99 -5.94
C TRP A 39 20.17 9.53 -7.22
N GLN A 40 21.45 9.21 -7.41
CA GLN A 40 22.23 9.60 -8.59
C GLN A 40 21.79 8.86 -9.86
N LEU A 41 21.47 7.56 -9.75
CA LEU A 41 20.97 6.77 -10.89
C LEU A 41 19.64 7.29 -11.44
N LEU A 42 18.81 7.89 -10.57
CA LEU A 42 17.56 8.56 -10.96
C LEU A 42 17.79 9.94 -11.61
N GLY A 43 19.04 10.41 -11.69
CA GLY A 43 19.40 11.70 -12.29
C GLY A 43 19.18 12.90 -11.38
N ASN A 44 19.01 12.70 -10.07
CA ASN A 44 18.91 13.81 -9.13
C ASN A 44 20.28 14.47 -8.90
N GLU A 45 20.28 15.79 -8.73
CA GLU A 45 21.49 16.55 -8.43
C GLU A 45 21.69 16.72 -6.92
N GLY A 46 22.94 16.99 -6.50
CA GLY A 46 23.30 17.14 -5.09
C GLY A 46 23.34 15.81 -4.34
N THR A 47 23.42 15.90 -3.00
CA THR A 47 23.40 14.72 -2.11
C THR A 47 22.01 14.52 -1.52
N LEU A 48 21.61 13.25 -1.37
CA LEU A 48 20.33 12.93 -0.74
C LEU A 48 20.27 13.36 0.74
N ALA A 49 21.42 13.59 1.38
CA ALA A 49 21.49 13.94 2.80
C ALA A 49 20.80 15.26 3.15
N TYR A 50 20.68 16.18 2.19
CA TYR A 50 20.00 17.47 2.36
C TYR A 50 18.64 17.55 1.66
N ALA A 51 18.20 16.46 1.03
CA ALA A 51 16.90 16.41 0.40
C ALA A 51 15.79 16.42 1.46
N PRO A 52 14.64 17.05 1.16
CA PRO A 52 13.49 17.05 2.07
C PRO A 52 12.99 15.61 2.26
N TRP A 53 12.52 15.33 3.47
CA TRP A 53 11.88 14.04 3.76
C TRP A 53 10.55 13.93 2.99
N PRO A 54 10.16 12.73 2.49
CA PRO A 54 8.89 12.56 1.80
C PRO A 54 7.71 12.98 2.67
N GLU A 55 6.84 13.82 2.12
CA GLU A 55 5.61 14.26 2.80
C GLU A 55 4.48 13.26 2.58
N PHE A 56 3.63 13.15 3.60
CA PHE A 56 2.44 12.31 3.57
C PHE A 56 1.31 13.00 2.80
N ASP A 57 0.74 12.29 1.83
CA ASP A 57 -0.42 12.76 1.05
C ASP A 57 -1.66 11.97 1.47
N GLU A 58 -2.56 12.62 2.21
CA GLU A 58 -3.81 12.03 2.68
C GLU A 58 -4.68 11.48 1.54
N ALA A 59 -4.62 12.10 0.35
CA ALA A 59 -5.42 11.65 -0.80
C ALA A 59 -5.00 10.27 -1.29
N LYS A 60 -3.72 9.90 -1.13
CA LYS A 60 -3.18 8.58 -1.50
C LYS A 60 -3.52 7.48 -0.49
N CYS A 61 -4.11 7.84 0.66
CA CYS A 61 -4.52 6.90 1.71
C CYS A 61 -6.03 6.63 1.75
N VAL A 62 -6.80 7.23 0.84
CA VAL A 62 -8.23 6.95 0.71
C VAL A 62 -8.39 5.64 -0.05
N GLU A 63 -8.74 4.58 0.68
CA GLU A 63 -9.14 3.31 0.08
C GLU A 63 -10.58 3.42 -0.44
N SER A 64 -10.85 2.96 -1.66
CA SER A 64 -12.21 2.99 -2.24
C SER A 64 -13.11 1.85 -1.73
N SER A 65 -12.50 0.80 -1.21
CA SER A 65 -13.19 -0.36 -0.65
C SER A 65 -12.51 -0.83 0.63
N VAL A 66 -13.30 -1.28 1.58
CA VAL A 66 -12.85 -1.86 2.84
C VAL A 66 -13.06 -3.37 2.78
N SER A 67 -12.07 -4.12 3.25
CA SER A 67 -12.20 -5.56 3.35
C SER A 67 -12.74 -5.97 4.72
N MET A 68 -13.94 -6.56 4.74
CA MET A 68 -14.64 -6.92 5.96
C MET A 68 -14.72 -8.45 6.11
N GLY A 69 -14.27 -8.96 7.26
CA GLY A 69 -14.40 -10.38 7.60
C GLY A 69 -15.84 -10.73 7.97
N VAL A 70 -16.40 -11.76 7.35
CA VAL A 70 -17.75 -12.27 7.65
C VAL A 70 -17.64 -13.38 8.68
N GLN A 71 -18.35 -13.23 9.80
CA GLN A 71 -18.39 -14.21 10.87
C GLN A 71 -19.77 -14.85 11.00
N VAL A 72 -19.80 -16.18 11.18
CA VAL A 72 -21.01 -16.94 11.50
C VAL A 72 -20.76 -17.69 12.81
N ASN A 73 -21.60 -17.44 13.82
CA ASN A 73 -21.46 -18.02 15.17
C ASN A 73 -20.05 -17.85 15.76
N GLY A 74 -19.43 -16.68 15.56
CA GLY A 74 -18.11 -16.34 16.11
C GLY A 74 -16.92 -16.96 15.36
N LYS A 75 -17.13 -17.67 14.23
CA LYS A 75 -16.05 -18.16 13.36
C LYS A 75 -16.01 -17.35 12.07
N VAL A 76 -14.82 -16.89 11.67
CA VAL A 76 -14.61 -16.24 10.36
C VAL A 76 -14.83 -17.27 9.25
N ARG A 77 -15.74 -16.97 8.33
CA ARG A 77 -16.13 -17.86 7.22
C ARG A 77 -15.69 -17.33 5.87
N GLY A 78 -15.72 -16.02 5.69
CA GLY A 78 -15.35 -15.36 4.45
C GLY A 78 -14.81 -13.96 4.69
N GLN A 79 -14.43 -13.31 3.60
CA GLN A 79 -13.97 -11.92 3.59
C GLN A 79 -14.53 -11.26 2.34
N ILE A 80 -15.34 -10.23 2.54
CA ILE A 80 -15.99 -9.48 1.47
C ILE A 80 -15.33 -8.13 1.28
N GLN A 81 -15.30 -7.62 0.05
CA GLN A 81 -14.91 -6.24 -0.23
C GLN A 81 -16.17 -5.40 -0.33
N LEU A 82 -16.23 -4.32 0.45
CA LEU A 82 -17.36 -3.41 0.48
C LEU A 82 -16.90 -2.01 0.09
N PRO A 83 -17.66 -1.26 -0.73
CA PRO A 83 -17.41 0.16 -0.89
C PRO A 83 -17.57 0.89 0.45
N LEU A 84 -16.87 2.01 0.64
CA LEU A 84 -16.93 2.80 1.87
C LEU A 84 -18.36 3.22 2.25
N ASP A 85 -19.20 3.47 1.25
CA ASP A 85 -20.59 3.91 1.42
C ASP A 85 -21.61 2.75 1.43
N ALA A 86 -21.15 1.49 1.57
CA ALA A 86 -22.03 0.34 1.59
C ALA A 86 -23.00 0.39 2.79
N ASP A 87 -24.29 0.18 2.53
CA ASP A 87 -25.28 0.01 3.57
C ASP A 87 -25.29 -1.43 4.11
N GLU A 88 -25.94 -1.61 5.27
CA GLU A 88 -26.03 -2.92 5.92
C GLU A 88 -26.71 -3.97 5.02
N ALA A 89 -27.65 -3.54 4.17
CA ALA A 89 -28.35 -4.42 3.23
C ALA A 89 -27.39 -4.97 2.17
N MET A 90 -26.61 -4.11 1.52
CA MET A 90 -25.60 -4.50 0.54
C MET A 90 -24.50 -5.36 1.16
N ALA A 91 -24.08 -5.04 2.39
CA ALA A 91 -23.12 -5.85 3.11
C ALA A 91 -23.62 -7.27 3.40
N ARG A 92 -24.90 -7.42 3.76
CA ARG A 92 -25.53 -8.73 3.98
C ARG A 92 -25.70 -9.52 2.68
N GLU A 93 -26.10 -8.87 1.60
CA GLU A 93 -26.22 -9.53 0.29
C GLU A 93 -24.87 -10.07 -0.19
N LEU A 94 -23.81 -9.26 -0.11
CA LEU A 94 -22.46 -9.69 -0.49
C LEU A 94 -21.91 -10.77 0.44
N ALA A 95 -22.23 -10.72 1.73
CA ALA A 95 -21.88 -11.77 2.69
C ALA A 95 -22.58 -13.09 2.37
N LEU A 96 -23.89 -13.08 2.07
CA LEU A 96 -24.67 -14.27 1.76
C LEU A 96 -24.36 -14.85 0.37
N ALA A 97 -23.84 -14.04 -0.55
CA ALA A 97 -23.38 -14.47 -1.87
C ALA A 97 -22.03 -15.19 -1.82
N ASP A 98 -21.25 -15.06 -0.75
CA ASP A 98 -19.99 -15.80 -0.57
C ASP A 98 -20.32 -17.28 -0.28
N GLU A 99 -19.90 -18.19 -1.16
CA GLU A 99 -20.15 -19.64 -1.05
C GLU A 99 -19.66 -20.24 0.28
N LYS A 100 -18.71 -19.59 0.98
CA LYS A 100 -18.21 -20.04 2.29
C LYS A 100 -19.12 -19.64 3.47
N VAL A 101 -20.06 -18.73 3.24
CA VAL A 101 -21.00 -18.16 4.22
C VAL A 101 -22.42 -18.74 4.06
N GLY A 102 -22.68 -19.46 2.97
CA GLY A 102 -23.89 -20.26 2.78
C GLY A 102 -24.13 -21.27 3.91
N PRO A 103 -25.39 -21.73 4.11
CA PRO A 103 -25.82 -22.52 5.27
C PRO A 103 -24.98 -23.77 5.56
#